data_AF-A0AAD6UMC9-F1
#
_entry.id   AF-A0AAD6UMC9-F1
#
_cell.length_a   1.000
_cell.length_b   1.000
_cell.length_c   1.000
_cell.angle_alpha   90.00
_cell.angle_beta   90.00
_cell.angle_gamma   90.00
#
_symmetry.space_group_name_H-M   'P 1'
#
loop_
_entity.id
_entity.type
_entity.pdbx_description
1 polymer ?
#
loop_
_entity_poly.entity_id
_entity_poly.type
_entity_poly.pdbx_seq_one_letter_code
_entity_poly.pdbx_strand_id
1 'polypeptide(L)'
;MDPNFVIQQTMQGFREYQERFQALENTLDTERRMAQAAIAEARSAAVQVSVVLRTENTRLQEKIAALEEEAATRKQVKTDSEADPGWREKLATALQRFTATEAAKSHCADLEANVRSLQEQNRVLQHDLESAKEDAAATTALKKEAEASESTLRDEYDEQRKTIRELRHVCSELSAAQAEMSANSAAHERITLEVLQERADADAALQNLQSRYDDLKAKWKSKTAQANSADFRAQIDSLTTDVATLNGELAKTKKAKTASAEALSKLEKCHHELRMSCKALQGEYDKLSATNERTYKRCIALEKDAQSASRPRQDDELRRNHDRLTTTCDELERANAKLHQDCRQLRADKVDLDKICTKVIEAGEHMENEAVGNRNIIAALRKDIQALEDELRRGTSSDTFQHQGSQPSPSKRKLGEASPEPGPPLKLPSRQAYRRP
;
A
#
# COMPACT_ATOMS: atom_id res chain seq x y z
N MET A 1 38.94 9.08 -21.37
CA MET A 1 39.26 8.99 -22.82
C MET A 1 38.26 8.06 -23.46
N ASP A 2 37.67 8.44 -24.58
CA ASP A 2 36.67 7.62 -25.28
C ASP A 2 37.35 6.36 -25.86
N PRO A 3 36.96 5.14 -25.43
CA PRO A 3 37.54 3.90 -25.93
C PRO A 3 37.40 3.76 -27.46
N ASN A 4 36.35 4.33 -28.05
CA ASN A 4 36.13 4.27 -29.49
C ASN A 4 37.17 5.10 -30.26
N PHE A 5 37.67 6.19 -29.69
CA PHE A 5 38.70 7.02 -30.31
C PHE A 5 40.04 6.28 -30.40
N VAL A 6 40.43 5.58 -29.32
CA VAL A 6 41.68 4.81 -29.28
C VAL A 6 41.63 3.61 -30.24
N ILE A 7 40.49 2.93 -30.33
CA ILE A 7 40.29 1.82 -31.28
C ILE A 7 40.35 2.32 -32.73
N GLN A 8 39.69 3.44 -33.04
CA GLN A 8 39.74 4.02 -34.38
C GLN A 8 41.16 4.44 -34.78
N GLN A 9 41.89 5.08 -33.87
CA GLN A 9 43.28 5.52 -34.12
C GLN A 9 44.23 4.32 -34.32
N THR A 10 44.03 3.24 -33.56
CA THR A 10 44.82 2.00 -33.70
C THR A 10 44.51 1.28 -35.01
N MET A 11 43.23 1.20 -35.40
CA MET A 11 42.80 0.60 -36.68
C MET A 11 43.24 1.42 -37.90
N GLN A 12 43.40 2.73 -37.74
CA GLN A 12 43.98 3.59 -38.78
C GLN A 12 45.48 3.36 -38.91
N GLY A 13 46.23 3.31 -37.80
CA GLY A 13 47.66 2.98 -37.82
C GLY A 13 47.95 1.60 -38.41
N PHE A 14 47.09 0.60 -38.14
CA PHE A 14 47.22 -0.73 -38.75
C PHE A 14 47.00 -0.73 -40.27
N ARG A 15 46.03 0.06 -40.76
CA ARG A 15 45.80 0.20 -42.21
C ARG A 15 46.96 0.89 -42.91
N GLU A 16 47.50 1.96 -42.34
CA GLU A 16 48.66 2.65 -42.88
C GLU A 16 49.92 1.77 -42.89
N TYR A 17 50.10 0.93 -41.87
CA TYR A 17 51.17 -0.07 -41.85
C TYR A 17 50.97 -1.14 -42.92
N GLN A 18 49.76 -1.64 -43.11
CA GLN A 18 49.43 -2.64 -44.12
C GLN A 18 49.65 -2.10 -45.54
N GLU A 19 49.26 -0.85 -45.82
CA GLU A 19 49.52 -0.19 -47.11
C GLU A 19 51.02 -0.02 -47.38
N ARG A 20 51.81 0.37 -46.37
CA ARG A 20 53.27 0.48 -46.49
C ARG A 20 53.94 -0.88 -46.70
N PHE A 21 53.47 -1.91 -46.01
CA PHE A 21 53.97 -3.27 -46.19
C PHE A 21 53.68 -3.79 -47.60
N GLN A 22 52.45 -3.57 -48.10
CA GLN A 22 52.07 -3.93 -49.47
C GLN A 22 52.91 -3.18 -50.52
N ALA A 23 53.22 -1.90 -50.28
CA ALA A 23 54.09 -1.11 -51.16
C ALA A 23 55.54 -1.64 -51.16
N LEU A 24 56.05 -2.08 -50.01
CA LEU A 24 57.37 -2.71 -49.89
C LEU A 24 57.40 -4.07 -50.60
N GLU A 25 56.38 -4.92 -50.45
CA GLU A 25 56.27 -6.18 -51.18
C GLU A 25 56.28 -5.96 -52.71
N ASN A 26 55.51 -4.99 -53.19
CA ASN A 26 55.48 -4.64 -54.61
C ASN A 26 56.85 -4.15 -55.10
N THR A 27 57.56 -3.37 -54.28
CA THR A 27 58.91 -2.87 -54.61
C THR A 27 59.90 -4.02 -54.68
N LEU A 28 59.90 -4.91 -53.69
CA LEU A 28 60.75 -6.10 -53.66
C LEU A 28 60.49 -7.02 -54.87
N ASP A 29 59.24 -7.21 -55.25
CA ASP A 29 58.87 -7.99 -56.43
C ASP A 29 59.35 -7.34 -57.73
N THR A 30 59.29 -6.01 -57.84
CA THR A 30 59.85 -5.30 -59.00
C THR A 30 61.37 -5.41 -59.05
N GLU A 31 62.07 -5.27 -57.92
CA GLU A 31 63.52 -5.45 -57.84
C GLU A 31 63.93 -6.88 -58.18
N ARG A 32 63.18 -7.87 -57.70
CA ARG A 32 63.40 -9.29 -58.03
C ARG A 32 63.24 -9.55 -59.54
N ARG A 33 62.22 -8.96 -60.19
CA ARG A 33 62.03 -9.08 -61.64
C ARG A 33 63.17 -8.40 -62.42
N MET A 34 63.61 -7.23 -61.99
CA MET A 34 64.76 -6.54 -62.60
C MET A 34 66.05 -7.36 -62.45
N ALA A 35 66.30 -7.93 -61.27
CA ALA A 35 67.46 -8.79 -61.03
C ALA A 35 67.41 -10.07 -61.89
N GLN A 36 66.24 -10.69 -62.04
CA GLN A 36 66.06 -11.86 -62.91
C GLN A 36 66.28 -11.52 -64.40
N ALA A 37 65.82 -10.34 -64.85
CA ALA A 37 66.06 -9.86 -66.21
C ALA A 37 67.56 -9.61 -66.46
N ALA A 38 68.25 -8.97 -65.51
CA ALA A 38 69.70 -8.73 -65.58
C ALA A 38 70.50 -10.05 -65.62
N ILE A 39 70.10 -11.06 -64.84
CA ILE A 39 70.72 -12.40 -64.88
C ILE A 39 70.49 -13.07 -66.24
N ALA A 40 69.29 -12.96 -66.82
CA ALA A 40 68.99 -13.52 -68.13
C ALA A 40 69.82 -12.84 -69.24
N GLU A 41 69.98 -11.52 -69.18
CA GLU A 41 70.81 -10.75 -70.10
C GLU A 41 72.30 -11.10 -69.96
N ALA A 42 72.82 -11.20 -68.74
CA ALA A 42 74.19 -11.63 -68.48
C ALA A 42 74.47 -13.05 -69.00
N ARG A 43 73.51 -13.97 -68.86
CA ARG A 43 73.61 -15.32 -69.44
C ARG A 43 73.63 -15.29 -70.97
N SER A 44 72.77 -14.46 -71.59
CA SER A 44 72.77 -14.27 -73.05
C SER A 44 74.11 -13.71 -73.55
N ALA A 45 74.65 -12.69 -72.88
CA ALA A 45 75.94 -12.12 -73.19
C ALA A 45 77.09 -13.13 -73.04
N ALA A 46 77.08 -13.95 -71.98
CA ALA A 46 78.07 -15.01 -71.78
C ALA A 46 78.03 -16.07 -72.90
N VAL A 47 76.83 -16.43 -73.39
CA VAL A 47 76.68 -17.33 -74.54
C VAL A 47 77.24 -16.69 -75.82
N GLN A 48 76.96 -15.40 -76.07
CA GLN A 48 77.51 -14.68 -77.22
C GLN A 48 79.04 -14.61 -77.18
N VAL A 49 79.63 -14.30 -76.03
CA VAL A 49 81.09 -14.30 -75.84
C VAL A 49 81.66 -15.71 -76.07
N SER A 50 80.99 -16.76 -75.60
CA SER A 50 81.42 -18.15 -75.85
C SER A 50 81.40 -18.51 -77.35
N VAL A 51 80.39 -18.03 -78.10
CA VAL A 51 80.32 -18.21 -79.55
C VAL A 51 81.46 -17.48 -80.25
N VAL A 52 81.71 -16.21 -79.92
CA VAL A 52 82.80 -15.42 -80.50
C VAL A 52 84.16 -16.05 -80.23
N LEU A 53 84.40 -16.52 -78.99
CA LEU A 53 85.63 -17.20 -78.62
C LEU A 53 85.81 -18.52 -79.38
N ARG A 54 84.74 -19.29 -79.60
CA ARG A 54 84.83 -20.52 -80.41
C ARG A 54 85.14 -20.21 -81.87
N THR A 55 84.51 -19.21 -82.46
CA THR A 55 84.79 -18.82 -83.86
C THR A 55 86.22 -18.32 -84.02
N GLU A 56 86.73 -17.51 -83.09
CA GLU A 56 88.10 -17.01 -83.16
C GLU A 56 89.12 -18.13 -82.90
N ASN A 57 88.83 -19.07 -82.00
CA ASN A 57 89.65 -20.26 -81.78
C ASN A 57 89.72 -21.13 -83.05
N THR A 58 88.60 -21.31 -83.75
CA THR A 58 88.57 -22.04 -85.03
C THR A 58 89.42 -21.33 -86.09
N ARG A 59 89.30 -20.00 -86.20
CA ARG A 59 90.12 -19.17 -87.11
C ARG A 59 91.62 -19.25 -86.79
N LEU A 60 91.98 -19.26 -85.51
CA LEU A 60 93.37 -19.42 -85.07
C LEU A 60 93.89 -20.82 -85.40
N GLN A 61 93.08 -21.87 -85.23
CA GLN A 61 93.44 -23.23 -85.61
C GLN A 61 93.67 -23.36 -87.12
N GLU A 62 92.82 -22.75 -87.95
CA GLU A 62 93.01 -22.69 -89.41
C GLU A 62 94.30 -21.94 -89.78
N LYS A 63 94.61 -20.84 -89.09
CA LYS A 63 95.84 -20.07 -89.32
C LYS A 63 97.10 -20.84 -88.89
N ILE A 64 97.03 -21.60 -87.81
CA ILE A 64 98.11 -22.49 -87.37
C ILE A 64 98.32 -23.59 -88.41
N ALA A 65 97.25 -24.24 -88.89
CA ALA A 65 97.36 -25.26 -89.94
C ALA A 65 97.97 -24.71 -91.24
N ALA A 66 97.58 -23.50 -91.67
CA ALA A 66 98.17 -22.84 -92.83
C ALA A 66 99.66 -22.50 -92.62
N LEU A 67 100.06 -22.07 -91.42
CA LEU A 67 101.46 -21.82 -91.09
C LEU A 67 102.28 -23.12 -90.99
N GLU A 68 101.68 -24.23 -90.55
CA GLU A 68 102.32 -25.55 -90.56
C GLU A 68 102.52 -26.08 -91.99
N GLU A 69 101.57 -25.82 -92.89
CA GLU A 69 101.69 -26.13 -94.33
C GLU A 69 102.76 -25.25 -95.02
N GLU A 70 102.83 -23.95 -94.70
CA GLU A 70 103.92 -23.07 -95.12
C GLU A 70 105.29 -23.51 -94.55
N ALA A 71 105.34 -23.99 -93.31
CA ALA A 71 106.56 -24.52 -92.72
C ALA A 71 106.99 -25.85 -93.35
N ALA A 72 106.05 -26.71 -93.73
CA ALA A 72 106.30 -27.95 -94.45
C ALA A 72 106.81 -27.70 -95.88
N THR A 73 106.22 -26.74 -96.61
CA THR A 73 106.68 -26.32 -97.94
C THR A 73 108.05 -25.62 -97.87
N ARG A 74 108.34 -24.83 -96.83
CA ARG A 74 109.68 -24.26 -96.59
C ARG A 74 110.74 -25.30 -96.18
N LYS A 75 110.34 -26.46 -95.64
CA LYS A 75 111.23 -27.61 -95.39
C LYS A 75 111.52 -28.46 -96.65
N GLN A 76 110.74 -28.29 -97.72
CA GLN A 76 110.87 -29.06 -98.97
C GLN A 76 111.67 -28.32 -100.09
N VAL A 77 112.07 -27.06 -99.89
CA VAL A 77 112.69 -26.21 -100.95
C VAL A 77 114.04 -25.60 -100.51
N LYS A 78 114.82 -26.29 -99.66
CA LYS A 78 116.21 -25.88 -99.38
C LYS A 78 117.17 -27.08 -99.34
N THR A 79 117.28 -27.74 -100.48
CA THR A 79 118.49 -28.48 -100.91
C THR A 79 118.76 -28.09 -102.36
N ASP A 80 120.04 -27.89 -102.67
CA ASP A 80 120.64 -27.67 -103.98
C ASP A 80 120.77 -26.21 -104.44
N SER A 81 121.94 -25.62 -104.19
CA SER A 81 122.87 -25.26 -105.27
C SER A 81 124.00 -24.37 -104.74
N GLU A 82 125.23 -24.84 -104.95
CA GLU A 82 126.50 -24.15 -104.70
C GLU A 82 126.79 -23.06 -105.76
N ALA A 83 127.46 -21.98 -105.33
CA ALA A 83 128.66 -21.37 -105.92
C ALA A 83 128.74 -19.84 -105.67
N ASP A 84 129.79 -19.43 -104.93
CA ASP A 84 130.21 -18.06 -104.56
C ASP A 84 130.64 -17.24 -105.80
N PRO A 85 130.48 -15.91 -105.84
CA PRO A 85 131.44 -15.06 -105.14
C PRO A 85 130.84 -13.75 -104.58
N GLY A 86 131.08 -13.45 -103.31
CA GLY A 86 131.11 -12.04 -102.90
C GLY A 86 130.80 -11.82 -101.43
N TRP A 87 131.85 -11.66 -100.64
CA TRP A 87 131.86 -11.24 -99.24
C TRP A 87 130.86 -10.12 -98.84
N ARG A 88 130.34 -9.31 -99.77
CA ARG A 88 129.26 -8.35 -99.52
C ARG A 88 127.93 -9.02 -99.18
N GLU A 89 127.63 -10.15 -99.80
CA GLU A 89 126.44 -10.96 -99.51
C GLU A 89 126.61 -11.74 -98.21
N LYS A 90 127.83 -12.21 -97.89
CA LYS A 90 128.16 -12.78 -96.58
C LYS A 90 128.12 -11.73 -95.46
N LEU A 91 128.57 -10.50 -95.72
CA LEU A 91 128.44 -9.37 -94.78
C LEU A 91 126.97 -8.94 -94.64
N ALA A 92 126.21 -8.88 -95.73
CA ALA A 92 124.76 -8.63 -95.70
C ALA A 92 124.01 -9.74 -94.96
N THR A 93 124.42 -11.01 -95.12
CA THR A 93 123.86 -12.16 -94.40
C THR A 93 124.29 -12.15 -92.93
N ALA A 94 125.52 -11.76 -92.61
CA ALA A 94 125.99 -11.61 -91.23
C ALA A 94 125.33 -10.43 -90.52
N LEU A 95 125.11 -9.31 -91.21
CA LEU A 95 124.33 -8.18 -90.72
C LEU A 95 122.84 -8.54 -90.59
N GLN A 96 122.26 -9.29 -91.53
CA GLN A 96 120.91 -9.84 -91.41
C GLN A 96 120.80 -10.83 -90.24
N ARG A 97 121.83 -11.64 -89.99
CA ARG A 97 121.88 -12.53 -88.83
C ARG A 97 122.05 -11.75 -87.54
N PHE A 98 122.86 -10.70 -87.53
CA PHE A 98 123.04 -9.83 -86.37
C PHE A 98 121.74 -9.07 -86.05
N THR A 99 121.08 -8.49 -87.06
CA THR A 99 119.76 -7.84 -86.90
C THR A 99 118.68 -8.85 -86.56
N ALA A 100 118.73 -10.08 -87.08
CA ALA A 100 117.83 -11.16 -86.67
C ALA A 100 118.10 -11.61 -85.23
N THR A 101 119.35 -11.63 -84.76
CA THR A 101 119.67 -11.95 -83.37
C THR A 101 119.32 -10.81 -82.42
N GLU A 102 119.49 -9.55 -82.83
CA GLU A 102 119.01 -8.40 -82.06
C GLU A 102 117.48 -8.33 -82.04
N ALA A 103 116.82 -8.64 -83.16
CA ALA A 103 115.36 -8.81 -83.19
C ALA A 103 114.90 -9.99 -82.32
N ALA A 104 115.64 -11.10 -82.29
CA ALA A 104 115.36 -12.23 -81.41
C ALA A 104 115.60 -11.87 -79.94
N LYS A 105 116.63 -11.09 -79.60
CA LYS A 105 116.85 -10.57 -78.24
C LYS A 105 115.74 -9.62 -77.82
N SER A 106 115.34 -8.68 -78.70
CA SER A 106 114.20 -7.80 -78.48
C SER A 106 112.93 -8.61 -78.25
N HIS A 107 112.69 -9.62 -79.09
CA HIS A 107 111.52 -10.49 -78.95
C HIS A 107 111.56 -11.30 -77.65
N CYS A 108 112.72 -11.82 -77.24
CA CYS A 108 112.88 -12.48 -75.94
C CYS A 108 112.63 -11.52 -74.78
N ALA A 109 113.13 -10.28 -74.86
CA ALA A 109 112.88 -9.26 -73.84
C ALA A 109 111.39 -8.88 -73.75
N ASP A 110 110.70 -8.78 -74.89
CA ASP A 110 109.25 -8.55 -74.94
C ASP A 110 108.47 -9.75 -74.37
N LEU A 111 108.90 -10.98 -74.65
CA LEU A 111 108.31 -12.19 -74.07
C LEU A 111 108.54 -12.25 -72.56
N GLU A 112 109.74 -11.93 -72.07
CA GLU A 112 110.02 -11.84 -70.63
C GLU A 112 109.18 -10.77 -69.94
N ALA A 113 109.02 -9.60 -70.58
CA ALA A 113 108.15 -8.54 -70.08
C ALA A 113 106.69 -8.99 -70.03
N ASN A 114 106.20 -9.68 -71.06
CA ASN A 114 104.86 -10.26 -71.08
C ASN A 114 104.67 -11.33 -70.01
N VAL A 115 105.65 -12.23 -69.81
CA VAL A 115 105.59 -13.24 -68.74
C VAL A 115 105.53 -12.59 -67.36
N ARG A 116 106.35 -11.57 -67.09
CA ARG A 116 106.30 -10.83 -65.82
C ARG A 116 104.96 -10.13 -65.64
N SER A 117 104.42 -9.51 -66.69
CA SER A 117 103.11 -8.87 -66.66
C SER A 117 101.99 -9.89 -66.37
N LEU A 118 102.01 -11.06 -67.00
CA LEU A 118 101.05 -12.13 -66.76
C LEU A 118 101.18 -12.73 -65.35
N GLN A 119 102.39 -12.85 -64.81
CA GLN A 119 102.61 -13.30 -63.43
C GLN A 119 102.03 -12.31 -62.43
N GLU A 120 102.21 -11.00 -62.67
CA GLU A 120 101.64 -9.97 -61.81
C GLU A 120 100.11 -9.95 -61.91
N GLN A 121 99.54 -10.06 -63.11
CA GLN A 121 98.09 -10.20 -63.29
C GLN A 121 97.55 -11.45 -62.58
N ASN A 122 98.26 -12.58 -62.65
CA ASN A 122 97.86 -13.80 -61.94
C ASN A 122 97.88 -13.60 -60.42
N ARG A 123 98.92 -12.93 -59.89
CA ARG A 123 99.02 -12.61 -58.46
C ARG A 123 97.87 -11.73 -57.98
N VAL A 124 97.53 -10.69 -58.75
CA VAL A 124 96.38 -9.81 -58.45
C VAL A 124 95.08 -10.62 -58.48
N LEU A 125 94.87 -11.44 -59.51
CA LEU A 125 93.67 -12.28 -59.62
C LEU A 125 93.55 -13.30 -58.47
N GLN A 126 94.67 -13.86 -57.98
CA GLN A 126 94.66 -14.75 -56.81
C GLN A 126 94.27 -14.00 -55.53
N HIS A 127 94.78 -12.78 -55.37
CA HIS A 127 94.40 -11.92 -54.25
C HIS A 127 92.91 -11.55 -54.31
N ASP A 128 92.41 -11.13 -55.47
CA ASP A 128 90.99 -10.79 -55.66
C ASP A 128 90.09 -12.01 -55.44
N LEU A 129 90.53 -13.21 -55.87
CA LEU A 129 89.82 -14.46 -55.62
C LEU A 129 89.72 -14.76 -54.13
N GLU A 130 90.79 -14.56 -53.36
CA GLU A 130 90.78 -14.84 -51.92
C GLU A 130 89.91 -13.82 -51.18
N SER A 131 90.01 -12.53 -51.53
CA SER A 131 89.11 -11.49 -51.00
C SER A 131 87.64 -11.80 -51.29
N ALA A 132 87.32 -12.27 -52.50
CA ALA A 132 85.94 -12.64 -52.86
C ALA A 132 85.43 -13.84 -52.07
N LYS A 133 86.29 -14.80 -51.69
CA LYS A 133 85.90 -15.91 -50.81
C LYS A 133 85.63 -15.45 -49.39
N GLU A 134 86.43 -14.53 -48.87
CA GLU A 134 86.22 -13.93 -47.55
C GLU A 134 84.90 -13.16 -47.51
N ASP A 135 84.60 -12.35 -48.53
CA ASP A 135 83.32 -11.65 -48.66
C ASP A 135 82.14 -12.63 -48.77
N ALA A 136 82.28 -13.72 -49.53
CA ALA A 136 81.27 -14.77 -49.63
C ALA A 136 81.03 -15.48 -48.28
N ALA A 137 82.08 -15.71 -47.49
CA ALA A 137 81.97 -16.29 -46.16
C ALA A 137 81.29 -15.33 -45.18
N ALA A 138 81.66 -14.04 -45.19
CA ALA A 138 81.07 -13.01 -44.35
C ALA A 138 79.58 -12.80 -44.65
N THR A 139 79.20 -12.73 -45.93
CA THR A 139 77.79 -12.63 -46.35
C THR A 139 76.98 -13.87 -45.95
N THR A 140 77.58 -15.07 -46.02
CA THR A 140 76.94 -16.30 -45.54
C THR A 140 76.72 -16.28 -44.02
N ALA A 141 77.68 -15.75 -43.26
CA ALA A 141 77.54 -15.59 -41.80
C ALA A 141 76.44 -14.59 -41.45
N LEU A 142 76.42 -13.41 -42.10
CA LEU A 142 75.38 -12.40 -41.93
C LEU A 142 73.99 -12.95 -42.30
N LYS A 143 73.89 -13.78 -43.34
CA LYS A 143 72.63 -14.44 -43.70
C LYS A 143 72.12 -15.33 -42.56
N LYS A 144 72.99 -16.14 -41.95
CA LYS A 144 72.60 -17.03 -40.83
C LYS A 144 72.19 -16.23 -39.59
N GLU A 145 72.89 -15.15 -39.30
CA GLU A 145 72.54 -14.26 -38.18
C GLU A 145 71.18 -13.58 -38.42
N ALA A 146 70.93 -13.12 -39.65
CA ALA A 146 69.64 -12.55 -40.03
C ALA A 146 68.51 -13.58 -39.91
N GLU A 147 68.71 -14.82 -40.36
CA GLU A 147 67.74 -15.92 -40.21
C GLU A 147 67.45 -16.24 -38.72
N ALA A 148 68.48 -16.23 -37.87
CA ALA A 148 68.34 -16.44 -36.43
C ALA A 148 67.59 -15.28 -35.74
N SER A 149 67.90 -14.04 -36.14
CA SER A 149 67.22 -12.84 -35.66
C SER A 149 65.75 -12.84 -36.09
N GLU A 150 65.46 -13.19 -37.34
CA GLU A 150 64.10 -13.34 -37.85
C GLU A 150 63.30 -14.39 -37.06
N SER A 151 63.92 -15.53 -36.74
CA SER A 151 63.28 -16.56 -35.91
C SER A 151 62.93 -16.03 -34.52
N THR A 152 63.87 -15.38 -33.84
CA THR A 152 63.64 -14.81 -32.51
C THR A 152 62.52 -13.77 -32.53
N LEU A 153 62.50 -12.88 -33.52
CA LEU A 153 61.47 -11.86 -33.66
C LEU A 153 60.09 -12.47 -33.95
N ARG A 154 60.01 -13.58 -34.68
CA ARG A 154 58.75 -14.32 -34.89
C ARG A 154 58.24 -14.94 -33.59
N ASP A 155 59.12 -15.54 -32.79
CA ASP A 155 58.76 -16.13 -31.50
C ASP A 155 58.27 -15.04 -30.52
N GLU A 156 58.96 -13.89 -30.47
CA GLU A 156 58.53 -12.73 -29.67
C GLU A 156 57.18 -12.20 -30.13
N TYR A 157 56.94 -12.11 -31.44
CA TYR A 157 55.66 -11.68 -32.01
C TYR A 157 54.51 -12.62 -31.61
N ASP A 158 54.74 -13.93 -31.66
CA ASP A 158 53.73 -14.93 -31.31
C ASP A 158 53.39 -14.92 -29.82
N GLU A 159 54.38 -14.74 -28.94
CA GLU A 159 54.13 -14.61 -27.51
C GLU A 159 53.39 -13.30 -27.20
N GLN A 160 53.76 -12.18 -27.82
CA GLN A 160 53.01 -10.92 -27.68
C GLN A 160 51.56 -11.07 -28.16
N ARG A 161 51.32 -11.79 -29.27
CA ARG A 161 49.96 -12.11 -29.74
C ARG A 161 49.18 -12.97 -28.74
N LYS A 162 49.84 -13.87 -28.04
CA LYS A 162 49.23 -14.70 -27.00
C LYS A 162 48.87 -13.85 -25.78
N THR A 163 49.79 -13.01 -25.30
CA THR A 163 49.54 -12.06 -24.22
C THR A 163 48.37 -11.12 -24.54
N ILE A 164 48.28 -10.61 -25.78
CA ILE A 164 47.13 -9.77 -26.20
C ILE A 164 45.81 -10.54 -26.12
N ARG A 165 45.78 -11.83 -26.50
CA ARG A 165 44.57 -12.66 -26.41
C ARG A 165 44.16 -12.89 -24.95
N GLU A 166 45.11 -13.19 -24.08
CA GLU A 166 44.88 -13.38 -22.64
C GLU A 166 44.38 -12.09 -21.98
N LEU A 167 45.01 -10.94 -22.26
CA LEU A 167 44.58 -9.64 -21.73
C LEU A 167 43.17 -9.27 -22.22
N ARG A 168 42.83 -9.54 -23.48
CA ARG A 168 41.45 -9.34 -23.98
C ARG A 168 40.45 -10.22 -23.24
N HIS A 169 40.82 -11.46 -22.93
CA HIS A 169 39.97 -12.36 -22.16
C HIS A 169 39.76 -11.82 -20.73
N VAL A 170 40.83 -11.42 -20.04
CA VAL A 170 40.75 -10.80 -18.70
C VAL A 170 39.88 -9.53 -18.72
N CYS A 171 40.03 -8.65 -19.73
CA CYS A 171 39.17 -7.49 -19.87
C CYS A 171 37.69 -7.85 -20.04
N SER A 172 37.39 -8.93 -20.77
CA SER A 172 36.03 -9.43 -20.93
C SER A 172 35.46 -9.96 -19.60
N GLU A 173 36.24 -10.74 -18.84
CA GLU A 173 35.83 -11.26 -17.54
C GLU A 173 35.61 -10.13 -16.53
N LEU A 174 36.51 -9.14 -16.48
CA LEU A 174 36.36 -7.97 -15.62
C LEU A 174 35.11 -7.15 -15.99
N SER A 175 34.82 -6.99 -17.27
CA SER A 175 33.60 -6.31 -17.74
C SER A 175 32.34 -7.07 -17.31
N ALA A 176 32.36 -8.40 -17.38
CA ALA A 176 31.25 -9.24 -16.92
C ALA A 176 31.06 -9.15 -15.39
N ALA A 177 32.16 -9.22 -14.63
CA ALA A 177 32.15 -9.05 -13.18
C ALA A 177 31.62 -7.67 -12.76
N GLN A 178 31.99 -6.61 -13.48
CA GLN A 178 31.47 -5.26 -13.23
C GLN A 178 29.96 -5.17 -13.49
N ALA A 179 29.46 -5.81 -14.55
CA ALA A 179 28.03 -5.87 -14.84
C ALA A 179 27.26 -6.62 -13.75
N GLU A 180 27.79 -7.74 -13.27
CA GLU A 180 27.22 -8.52 -12.17
C GLU A 180 27.20 -7.73 -10.85
N MET A 181 28.30 -7.07 -10.49
CA MET A 181 28.36 -6.21 -9.31
C MET A 181 27.34 -5.07 -9.37
N SER A 182 27.18 -4.45 -10.55
CA SER A 182 26.19 -3.39 -10.76
C SER A 182 24.76 -3.91 -10.60
N ALA A 183 24.47 -5.10 -11.11
CA ALA A 183 23.18 -5.76 -10.94
C ALA A 183 22.90 -6.12 -9.47
N ASN A 184 23.90 -6.64 -8.75
CA ASN A 184 23.80 -6.93 -7.32
C ASN A 184 23.56 -5.66 -6.50
N SER A 185 24.25 -4.56 -6.81
CA SER A 185 24.03 -3.26 -6.16
C SER A 185 22.58 -2.78 -6.33
N ALA A 186 22.05 -2.84 -7.56
CA ALA A 186 20.67 -2.45 -7.84
C ALA A 186 19.65 -3.36 -7.12
N ALA A 187 19.94 -4.67 -6.99
CA ALA A 187 19.10 -5.58 -6.22
C ALA A 187 19.10 -5.25 -4.72
N HIS A 188 20.27 -4.93 -4.15
CA HIS A 188 20.37 -4.49 -2.75
C HIS A 188 19.64 -3.18 -2.47
N GLU A 189 19.70 -2.21 -3.38
CA GLU A 189 18.93 -0.97 -3.29
C GLU A 189 17.42 -1.24 -3.25
N ARG A 190 16.92 -2.16 -4.10
CA ARG A 190 15.50 -2.57 -4.09
C ARG A 190 15.11 -3.22 -2.76
N ILE A 191 15.90 -4.17 -2.26
CA ILE A 191 15.65 -4.80 -0.96
C ILE A 191 15.61 -3.76 0.16
N THR A 192 16.50 -2.77 0.12
CA THR A 192 16.53 -1.68 1.11
C THR A 192 15.24 -0.85 1.06
N LEU A 193 14.76 -0.51 -0.14
CA LEU A 193 13.50 0.22 -0.31
C LEU A 193 12.29 -0.60 0.17
N GLU A 194 12.25 -1.90 -0.14
CA GLU A 194 11.20 -2.81 0.33
C GLU A 194 11.15 -2.87 1.86
N VAL A 195 12.31 -3.05 2.52
CA VAL A 195 12.40 -3.07 4.00
C VAL A 195 11.98 -1.72 4.61
N LEU A 196 12.35 -0.59 3.99
CA LEU A 196 11.90 0.73 4.45
C LEU A 196 10.39 0.89 4.32
N GLN A 197 9.79 0.37 3.25
CA GLN A 197 8.35 0.37 3.07
C GLN A 197 7.64 -0.51 4.10
N GLU A 198 8.12 -1.74 4.32
CA GLU A 198 7.58 -2.64 5.35
C GLU A 198 7.65 -2.02 6.75
N ARG A 199 8.73 -1.31 7.07
CA ARG A 199 8.84 -0.56 8.31
C ARG A 199 7.81 0.56 8.41
N ALA A 200 7.60 1.33 7.35
CA ALA A 200 6.61 2.40 7.33
C ALA A 200 5.19 1.86 7.53
N ASP A 201 4.86 0.74 6.89
CA ASP A 201 3.58 0.06 7.04
C ASP A 201 3.38 -0.47 8.48
N ALA A 202 4.43 -1.02 9.08
CA ALA A 202 4.43 -1.46 10.48
C ALA A 202 4.22 -0.29 11.46
N ASP A 203 4.91 0.84 11.25
CA ASP A 203 4.74 2.06 12.05
C ASP A 203 3.30 2.60 11.93
N ALA A 204 2.70 2.57 10.74
CA ALA A 204 1.30 2.94 10.53
C ALA A 204 0.32 2.01 11.25
N ALA A 205 0.58 0.69 11.22
CA ALA A 205 -0.21 -0.29 11.97
C ALA A 205 -0.13 -0.06 13.48
N LEU A 206 1.05 0.28 14.00
CA LEU A 206 1.26 0.61 15.41
C LEU A 206 0.50 1.87 15.81
N GLN A 207 0.54 2.93 15.00
CA GLN A 207 -0.26 4.15 15.24
C GLN A 207 -1.76 3.86 15.27
N ASN A 208 -2.27 3.03 14.34
CA ASN A 208 -3.67 2.63 14.33
C ASN A 208 -4.05 1.86 15.61
N LEU A 209 -3.23 0.90 16.02
CA LEU A 209 -3.42 0.16 17.27
C LEU A 209 -3.44 1.08 18.49
N GLN A 210 -2.54 2.07 18.52
CA GLN A 210 -2.46 3.03 19.62
C GLN A 210 -3.70 3.94 19.67
N SER A 211 -4.18 4.41 18.52
CA SER A 211 -5.46 5.13 18.42
C SER A 211 -6.64 4.29 18.90
N ARG A 212 -6.72 3.02 18.49
CA ARG A 212 -7.76 2.09 18.97
C ARG A 212 -7.68 1.87 20.49
N TYR A 213 -6.47 1.78 21.04
CA TYR A 213 -6.25 1.68 22.48
C TYR A 213 -6.74 2.92 23.22
N ASP A 214 -6.41 4.12 22.73
CA ASP A 214 -6.85 5.38 23.32
C ASP A 214 -8.38 5.53 23.27
N ASP A 215 -9.00 5.14 22.15
CA ASP A 215 -10.47 5.09 22.01
C ASP A 215 -11.10 4.11 23.02
N LEU A 216 -10.52 2.92 23.18
CA LEU A 216 -10.97 1.94 24.17
C LEU A 216 -10.80 2.46 25.59
N LYS A 217 -9.68 3.12 25.90
CA LYS A 217 -9.42 3.74 27.19
C LYS A 217 -10.41 4.87 27.47
N ALA A 218 -10.75 5.67 26.46
CA ALA A 218 -11.77 6.72 26.56
C ALA A 218 -13.16 6.13 26.79
N LYS A 219 -13.55 5.09 26.04
CA LYS A 219 -14.80 4.36 26.26
C LYS A 219 -14.87 3.73 27.64
N TRP A 220 -13.77 3.15 28.12
CA TRP A 220 -13.69 2.60 29.47
C TRP A 220 -13.84 3.71 30.53
N LYS A 221 -13.11 4.83 30.42
CA LYS A 221 -13.27 5.97 31.33
C LYS A 221 -14.68 6.52 31.32
N SER A 222 -15.31 6.64 30.15
CA SER A 222 -16.70 7.07 30.01
C SER A 222 -17.66 6.09 30.66
N LYS A 223 -17.52 4.77 30.44
CA LYS A 223 -18.34 3.76 31.11
C LYS A 223 -18.12 3.73 32.62
N THR A 224 -16.89 3.85 33.10
CA THR A 224 -16.60 3.92 34.54
C THR A 224 -17.14 5.21 35.14
N ALA A 225 -17.07 6.33 34.41
CA ALA A 225 -17.65 7.60 34.81
C ALA A 225 -19.20 7.57 34.78
N GLN A 226 -19.80 6.84 33.87
CA GLN A 226 -21.25 6.61 33.77
C GLN A 226 -21.73 5.57 34.79
N ALA A 227 -20.87 4.62 35.15
CA ALA A 227 -21.05 3.70 36.29
C ALA A 227 -20.68 4.37 37.62
N ASN A 228 -20.28 5.65 37.62
CA ASN A 228 -20.16 6.38 38.87
C ASN A 228 -21.55 6.56 39.45
N SER A 229 -21.77 5.72 40.45
CA SER A 229 -22.65 5.79 41.60
C SER A 229 -23.24 7.15 42.02
N ALA A 230 -22.84 8.32 41.50
CA ALA A 230 -23.46 9.60 41.77
C ALA A 230 -24.88 9.69 41.18
N ASP A 231 -25.08 9.30 39.92
CA ASP A 231 -26.42 9.34 39.30
C ASP A 231 -27.34 8.29 39.93
N PHE A 232 -26.81 7.09 40.20
CA PHE A 232 -27.56 6.05 40.90
C PHE A 232 -27.81 6.37 42.38
N ARG A 233 -26.88 7.03 43.08
CA ARG A 233 -27.13 7.54 44.44
C ARG A 233 -28.19 8.62 44.42
N ALA A 234 -28.14 9.55 43.46
CA ALA A 234 -29.14 10.60 43.34
C ALA A 234 -30.54 10.02 43.08
N GLN A 235 -30.64 8.96 42.25
CA GLN A 235 -31.91 8.24 42.08
C GLN A 235 -32.36 7.52 43.35
N ILE A 236 -31.46 6.87 44.08
CA ILE A 236 -31.78 6.22 45.36
C ILE A 236 -32.25 7.25 46.40
N ASP A 237 -31.57 8.39 46.50
CA ASP A 237 -31.91 9.46 47.45
C ASP A 237 -33.28 10.07 47.11
N SER A 238 -33.56 10.31 45.82
CA SER A 238 -34.87 10.78 45.34
C SER A 238 -35.98 9.78 45.66
N LEU A 239 -35.77 8.50 45.35
CA LEU A 239 -36.77 7.45 45.65
C LEU A 239 -36.98 7.27 47.15
N THR A 240 -35.91 7.44 47.95
CA THR A 240 -36.01 7.38 49.41
C THR A 240 -36.83 8.55 49.95
N THR A 241 -36.69 9.75 49.37
CA THR A 241 -37.50 10.91 49.74
C THR A 241 -38.97 10.76 49.31
N ASP A 242 -39.22 10.19 48.13
CA ASP A 242 -40.57 9.88 47.67
C ASP A 242 -41.26 8.87 48.60
N VAL A 243 -40.56 7.80 49.00
CA VAL A 243 -41.07 6.80 49.95
C VAL A 243 -41.35 7.42 51.32
N ALA A 244 -40.49 8.31 51.82
CA ALA A 244 -40.72 9.01 53.09
C ALA A 244 -41.97 9.91 53.02
N THR A 245 -42.17 10.60 51.90
CA THR A 245 -43.33 11.46 51.65
C THR A 245 -44.62 10.64 51.61
N LEU A 246 -44.64 9.56 50.82
CA LEU A 246 -45.78 8.66 50.70
C LEU A 246 -46.12 7.98 52.04
N ASN A 247 -45.13 7.60 52.83
CA ASN A 247 -45.37 7.07 54.19
C ASN A 247 -45.96 8.14 55.12
N GLY A 248 -45.52 9.39 55.00
CA GLY A 248 -46.10 10.52 55.72
C GLY A 248 -47.57 10.76 55.33
N GLU A 249 -47.89 10.67 54.05
CA GLU A 249 -49.26 10.74 53.54
C GLU A 249 -50.11 9.56 54.00
N LEU A 250 -49.55 8.35 54.01
CA LEU A 250 -50.21 7.16 54.56
C LEU A 250 -50.52 7.32 56.07
N ALA A 251 -49.59 7.91 56.84
CA ALA A 251 -49.82 8.18 58.25
C ALA A 251 -50.93 9.24 58.46
N LYS A 252 -50.95 10.28 57.63
CA LYS A 252 -52.02 11.31 57.65
C LYS A 252 -53.38 10.71 57.28
N THR A 253 -53.45 9.90 56.24
CA THR A 253 -54.70 9.24 55.82
C THR A 253 -55.19 8.23 56.85
N LYS A 254 -54.29 7.46 57.50
CA LYS A 254 -54.64 6.61 58.64
C LYS A 254 -55.24 7.41 59.79
N LYS A 255 -54.63 8.55 60.17
CA LYS A 255 -55.18 9.46 61.19
C LYS A 255 -56.53 10.04 60.79
N ALA A 256 -56.70 10.41 59.52
CA ALA A 256 -57.98 10.89 59.00
C ALA A 256 -59.06 9.80 59.07
N LYS A 257 -58.70 8.54 58.75
CA LYS A 257 -59.60 7.38 58.87
C LYS A 257 -60.02 7.13 60.31
N THR A 258 -59.10 7.17 61.27
CA THR A 258 -59.44 7.00 62.69
C THR A 258 -60.34 8.12 63.19
N ALA A 259 -60.04 9.38 62.82
CA ALA A 259 -60.89 10.52 63.17
C ALA A 259 -62.29 10.41 62.56
N SER A 260 -62.40 9.93 61.31
CA SER A 260 -63.68 9.67 60.65
C SER A 260 -64.46 8.55 61.35
N ALA A 261 -63.80 7.46 61.75
CA ALA A 261 -64.44 6.37 62.50
C ALA A 261 -64.94 6.83 63.88
N GLU A 262 -64.18 7.67 64.58
CA GLU A 262 -64.62 8.29 65.84
C GLU A 262 -65.81 9.22 65.65
N ALA A 263 -65.82 10.02 64.57
CA ALA A 263 -66.94 10.88 64.23
C ALA A 263 -68.20 10.04 63.92
N LEU A 264 -68.05 8.93 63.21
CA LEU A 264 -69.15 8.02 62.88
C LEU A 264 -69.71 7.35 64.15
N SER A 265 -68.85 6.89 65.06
CA SER A 265 -69.27 6.36 66.36
C SER A 265 -70.04 7.39 67.21
N LYS A 266 -69.62 8.66 67.20
CA LYS A 266 -70.36 9.75 67.87
C LYS A 266 -71.73 9.97 67.22
N LEU A 267 -71.80 9.91 65.89
CA LEU A 267 -73.06 10.06 65.14
C LEU A 267 -74.03 8.90 65.45
N GLU A 268 -73.54 7.66 65.50
CA GLU A 268 -74.34 6.48 65.86
C GLU A 268 -74.90 6.56 67.28
N LYS A 269 -74.11 7.04 68.25
CA LYS A 269 -74.60 7.31 69.61
C LYS A 269 -75.69 8.37 69.62
N CYS A 270 -75.48 9.49 68.92
CA CYS A 270 -76.48 10.55 68.82
C CYS A 270 -77.79 10.03 68.17
N HIS A 271 -77.68 9.22 67.12
CA HIS A 271 -78.83 8.58 66.48
C HIS A 271 -79.56 7.61 67.43
N HIS A 272 -78.82 6.85 68.24
CA HIS A 272 -79.41 5.97 69.25
C HIS A 272 -80.18 6.75 70.33
N GLU A 273 -79.60 7.83 70.83
CA GLU A 273 -80.23 8.74 71.80
C GLU A 273 -81.51 9.38 71.24
N LEU A 274 -81.44 9.89 70.01
CA LEU A 274 -82.61 10.41 69.27
C LEU A 274 -83.69 9.34 69.12
N ARG A 275 -83.32 8.10 68.76
CA ARG A 275 -84.26 6.99 68.61
C ARG A 275 -84.96 6.64 69.93
N MET A 276 -84.24 6.68 71.05
CA MET A 276 -84.82 6.46 72.37
C MET A 276 -85.77 7.60 72.77
N SER A 277 -85.41 8.85 72.46
CA SER A 277 -86.27 10.02 72.67
C SER A 277 -87.54 9.95 71.84
N CYS A 278 -87.46 9.60 70.55
CA CYS A 278 -88.62 9.39 69.70
C CYS A 278 -89.53 8.27 70.21
N LYS A 279 -88.98 7.15 70.71
CA LYS A 279 -89.77 6.09 71.34
C LYS A 279 -90.48 6.55 72.62
N ALA A 280 -89.81 7.36 73.44
CA ALA A 280 -90.40 7.93 74.64
C ALA A 280 -91.56 8.87 74.30
N LEU A 281 -91.35 9.77 73.32
CA LEU A 281 -92.38 10.69 72.81
C LEU A 281 -93.54 9.93 72.16
N GLN A 282 -93.28 8.86 71.41
CA GLN A 282 -94.32 7.98 70.86
C GLN A 282 -95.16 7.36 71.99
N GLY A 283 -94.52 6.88 73.05
CA GLY A 283 -95.21 6.34 74.22
C GLY A 283 -96.03 7.38 74.99
N GLU A 284 -95.59 8.64 75.03
CA GLU A 284 -96.38 9.74 75.58
C GLU A 284 -97.56 10.10 74.68
N TYR A 285 -97.36 10.13 73.36
CA TYR A 285 -98.43 10.35 72.39
C TYR A 285 -99.50 9.27 72.48
N ASP A 286 -99.12 7.99 72.57
CA ASP A 286 -100.06 6.87 72.71
C ASP A 286 -100.85 6.95 74.02
N LYS A 287 -100.21 7.37 75.13
CA LYS A 287 -100.90 7.64 76.40
C LYS A 287 -101.90 8.78 76.26
N LEU A 288 -101.49 9.89 75.64
CA LEU A 288 -102.33 11.06 75.38
C LEU A 288 -103.52 10.70 74.48
N SER A 289 -103.29 9.95 73.41
CA SER A 289 -104.30 9.43 72.50
C SER A 289 -105.31 8.55 73.25
N ALA A 290 -104.84 7.61 74.07
CA ALA A 290 -105.71 6.75 74.88
C ALA A 290 -106.51 7.54 75.92
N THR A 291 -105.93 8.57 76.55
CA THR A 291 -106.68 9.47 77.44
C THR A 291 -107.69 10.32 76.69
N ASN A 292 -107.35 10.80 75.49
CA ASN A 292 -108.24 11.60 74.66
C ASN A 292 -109.43 10.74 74.20
N GLU A 293 -109.19 9.49 73.80
CA GLU A 293 -110.24 8.53 73.42
C GLU A 293 -111.16 8.19 74.61
N ARG A 294 -110.61 8.01 75.83
CA ARG A 294 -111.43 7.84 77.05
C ARG A 294 -112.25 9.09 77.37
N THR A 295 -111.68 10.27 77.15
CA THR A 295 -112.36 11.55 77.40
C THR A 295 -113.48 11.76 76.38
N TYR A 296 -113.24 11.43 75.11
CA TYR A 296 -114.25 11.46 74.05
C TYR A 296 -115.41 10.49 74.34
N LYS A 297 -115.11 9.27 74.79
CA LYS A 297 -116.13 8.29 75.23
C LYS A 297 -116.92 8.77 76.46
N ARG A 298 -116.28 9.50 77.38
CA ARG A 298 -116.92 10.09 78.56
C ARG A 298 -117.79 11.30 78.20
N CYS A 299 -117.38 12.11 77.23
CA CYS A 299 -118.18 13.21 76.70
C CYS A 299 -119.43 12.68 75.99
N ILE A 300 -119.33 11.62 75.18
CA ILE A 300 -120.48 10.97 74.54
C ILE A 300 -121.45 10.36 75.57
N ALA A 301 -120.94 9.81 76.68
CA ALA A 301 -121.76 9.31 77.78
C ALA A 301 -122.49 10.45 78.51
N LEU A 302 -121.80 11.57 78.77
CA LEU A 302 -122.38 12.76 79.39
C LEU A 302 -123.39 13.47 78.47
N GLU A 303 -123.19 13.44 77.16
CA GLU A 303 -124.16 13.93 76.17
C GLU A 303 -125.45 13.08 76.15
N LYS A 304 -125.32 11.77 76.42
CA LYS A 304 -126.47 10.86 76.57
C LYS A 304 -127.22 11.05 77.88
N ASP A 305 -126.54 11.38 78.97
CA ASP A 305 -127.16 11.62 80.28
C ASP A 305 -127.76 13.04 80.42
N ALA A 306 -127.29 14.01 79.63
CA ALA A 306 -127.75 15.40 79.70
C ALA A 306 -129.08 15.69 78.95
N GLN A 307 -129.66 14.73 78.21
CA GLN A 307 -130.95 14.90 77.52
C GLN A 307 -132.19 14.62 78.39
N SER A 308 -132.03 14.33 79.69
CA SER A 308 -133.17 14.07 80.58
C SER A 308 -132.90 14.41 82.06
N ALA A 309 -132.73 15.69 82.41
CA ALA A 309 -133.20 16.28 83.68
C ALA A 309 -132.75 17.74 83.84
N SER A 310 -133.61 18.54 84.45
CA SER A 310 -133.54 19.99 84.55
C SER A 310 -132.55 20.55 85.59
N ARG A 311 -132.17 21.82 85.34
CA ARG A 311 -131.99 22.93 86.30
C ARG A 311 -130.58 23.19 86.89
N PRO A 312 -130.30 24.42 87.35
CA PRO A 312 -129.22 25.28 86.88
C PRO A 312 -128.03 25.30 87.85
N ARG A 313 -126.93 24.68 87.44
CA ARG A 313 -125.56 24.86 87.99
C ARG A 313 -124.50 24.79 86.87
N GLN A 314 -124.92 25.04 85.63
CA GLN A 314 -124.12 24.77 84.42
C GLN A 314 -123.17 25.93 84.03
N ASP A 315 -123.42 27.18 84.43
CA ASP A 315 -122.66 28.31 83.87
C ASP A 315 -121.23 28.47 84.43
N ASP A 316 -121.00 28.17 85.71
CA ASP A 316 -119.65 28.23 86.30
C ASP A 316 -118.77 27.05 85.87
N GLU A 317 -119.39 25.89 85.66
CA GLU A 317 -118.69 24.69 85.20
C GLU A 317 -118.40 24.77 83.70
N LEU A 318 -119.31 25.36 82.90
CA LEU A 318 -119.07 25.70 81.50
C LEU A 318 -117.97 26.75 81.33
N ARG A 319 -117.90 27.79 82.18
CA ARG A 319 -116.79 28.76 82.13
C ARG A 319 -115.44 28.13 82.47
N ARG A 320 -115.35 27.33 83.54
CA ARG A 320 -114.11 26.62 83.88
C ARG A 320 -113.70 25.61 82.81
N ASN A 321 -114.67 24.94 82.19
CA ASN A 321 -114.39 24.03 81.08
C ASN A 321 -113.99 24.79 79.81
N HIS A 322 -114.56 25.97 79.55
CA HIS A 322 -114.15 26.84 78.45
C HIS A 322 -112.72 27.35 78.67
N ASP A 323 -112.38 27.85 79.85
CA ASP A 323 -111.01 28.32 80.15
C ASP A 323 -109.99 27.18 80.07
N ARG A 324 -110.35 25.98 80.53
CA ARG A 324 -109.53 24.76 80.37
C ARG A 324 -109.35 24.37 78.92
N LEU A 325 -110.42 24.42 78.12
CA LEU A 325 -110.37 24.14 76.69
C LEU A 325 -109.48 25.15 75.97
N THR A 326 -109.59 26.44 76.28
CA THR A 326 -108.75 27.49 75.70
C THR A 326 -107.28 27.30 76.07
N THR A 327 -106.97 26.99 77.34
CA THR A 327 -105.58 26.69 77.73
C THR A 327 -105.04 25.43 77.06
N THR A 328 -105.85 24.38 76.92
CA THR A 328 -105.42 23.18 76.18
C THR A 328 -105.26 23.44 74.68
N CYS A 329 -106.08 24.32 74.08
CA CYS A 329 -105.90 24.74 72.69
C CYS A 329 -104.59 25.52 72.53
N ASP A 330 -104.27 26.45 73.43
CA ASP A 330 -103.01 27.21 73.39
C ASP A 330 -101.77 26.31 73.59
N GLU A 331 -101.89 25.26 74.42
CA GLU A 331 -100.84 24.26 74.61
C GLU A 331 -100.67 23.38 73.38
N LEU A 332 -101.77 22.97 72.74
CA LEU A 332 -101.74 22.21 71.49
C LEU A 332 -101.19 23.05 70.33
N GLU A 333 -101.53 24.33 70.24
CA GLU A 333 -100.97 25.24 69.24
C GLU A 333 -99.47 25.46 69.45
N ARG A 334 -99.02 25.62 70.70
CA ARG A 334 -97.58 25.67 71.03
C ARG A 334 -96.86 24.36 70.70
N ALA A 335 -97.46 23.21 71.02
CA ALA A 335 -96.91 21.91 70.67
C ALA A 335 -96.83 21.72 69.15
N ASN A 336 -97.86 22.13 68.41
CA ASN A 336 -97.90 22.03 66.95
C ASN A 336 -96.87 22.98 66.29
N ALA A 337 -96.72 24.20 66.82
CA ALA A 337 -95.68 25.12 66.37
C ALA A 337 -94.26 24.56 66.59
N LYS A 338 -94.03 23.91 67.74
CA LYS A 338 -92.76 23.23 68.04
C LYS A 338 -92.52 22.05 67.11
N LEU A 339 -93.53 21.24 66.83
CA LEU A 339 -93.43 20.09 65.93
C LEU A 339 -93.12 20.53 64.48
N HIS A 340 -93.70 21.66 64.04
CA HIS A 340 -93.36 22.28 62.77
C HIS A 340 -91.94 22.88 62.72
N GLN A 341 -91.41 23.33 63.86
CA GLN A 341 -90.02 23.77 63.96
C GLN A 341 -89.06 22.57 63.87
N ASP A 342 -89.34 21.49 64.60
CA ASP A 342 -88.53 20.26 64.58
C ASP A 342 -88.56 19.60 63.18
N CYS A 343 -89.71 19.59 62.50
CA CYS A 343 -89.81 19.10 61.12
C CYS A 343 -88.99 19.94 60.14
N ARG A 344 -88.88 21.26 60.36
CA ARG A 344 -88.02 22.12 59.54
C ARG A 344 -86.55 21.83 59.78
N GLN A 345 -86.16 21.62 61.03
CA GLN A 345 -84.79 21.26 61.38
C GLN A 345 -84.39 19.90 60.78
N LEU A 346 -85.23 18.87 60.92
CA LEU A 346 -84.97 17.55 60.33
C LEU A 346 -84.88 17.58 58.80
N ARG A 347 -85.64 18.46 58.13
CA ARG A 347 -85.50 18.66 56.68
C ARG A 347 -84.18 19.32 56.32
N ALA A 348 -83.68 20.26 57.12
CA ALA A 348 -82.37 20.88 56.92
C ALA A 348 -81.24 19.85 57.11
N ASP A 349 -81.30 19.07 58.20
CA ASP A 349 -80.31 18.03 58.49
C ASP A 349 -80.29 16.95 57.40
N LYS A 350 -81.45 16.58 56.84
CA LYS A 350 -81.54 15.67 55.70
C LYS A 350 -80.82 16.22 54.46
N VAL A 351 -81.02 17.50 54.14
CA VAL A 351 -80.36 18.14 52.99
C VAL A 351 -78.83 18.15 53.15
N ASP A 352 -78.33 18.35 54.37
CA ASP A 352 -76.90 18.31 54.63
C ASP A 352 -76.33 16.89 54.58
N LEU A 353 -77.09 15.88 55.03
CA LEU A 353 -76.73 14.47 54.84
C LEU A 353 -76.68 14.07 53.36
N ASP A 354 -77.65 14.52 52.55
CA ASP A 354 -77.68 14.25 51.11
C ASP A 354 -76.46 14.89 50.40
N LYS A 355 -76.03 16.10 50.81
CA LYS A 355 -74.79 16.72 50.31
C LYS A 355 -73.55 15.92 50.69
N ILE A 356 -73.49 15.39 51.91
CA ILE A 356 -72.37 14.55 52.36
C ILE A 356 -72.33 13.25 51.55
N CYS A 357 -73.47 12.59 51.35
CA CYS A 357 -73.55 11.37 50.55
C CYS A 357 -73.12 11.61 49.10
N THR A 358 -73.54 12.73 48.50
CA THR A 358 -73.12 13.10 47.14
C THR A 358 -71.59 13.24 47.04
N LYS A 359 -70.95 13.94 47.98
CA LYS A 359 -69.48 14.09 48.01
C LYS A 359 -68.74 12.77 48.21
N VAL A 360 -69.31 11.84 48.99
CA VAL A 360 -68.72 10.52 49.19
C VAL A 360 -68.80 9.68 47.91
N ILE A 361 -69.91 9.78 47.16
CA ILE A 361 -70.06 9.11 45.86
C ILE A 361 -69.06 9.69 44.85
N GLU A 362 -68.96 11.02 44.73
CA GLU A 362 -67.99 11.69 43.83
C GLU A 362 -66.54 11.29 44.14
N ALA A 363 -66.18 11.20 45.43
CA ALA A 363 -64.86 10.74 45.84
C ALA A 363 -64.63 9.26 45.52
N GLY A 364 -65.67 8.42 45.63
CA GLY A 364 -65.64 7.01 45.23
C GLY A 364 -65.40 6.84 43.73
N GLU A 365 -66.14 7.57 42.90
CA GLU A 365 -65.99 7.56 41.44
C GLU A 365 -64.62 8.07 40.99
N HIS A 366 -64.05 9.08 41.67
CA HIS A 366 -62.69 9.55 41.39
C HIS A 366 -61.64 8.47 41.65
N MET A 367 -61.72 7.78 42.80
CA MET A 367 -60.79 6.69 43.13
C MET A 367 -60.94 5.50 42.18
N GLU A 368 -62.16 5.19 41.74
CA GLU A 368 -62.40 4.12 40.77
C GLU A 368 -61.81 4.46 39.38
N ASN A 369 -61.97 5.70 38.93
CA ASN A 369 -61.38 6.18 37.69
C ASN A 369 -59.84 6.16 37.72
N GLU A 370 -59.22 6.56 38.84
CA GLU A 370 -57.77 6.44 39.04
C GLU A 370 -57.30 4.98 39.05
N ALA A 371 -58.06 4.08 39.69
CA ALA A 371 -57.75 2.65 39.69
C ALA A 371 -57.83 2.04 38.28
N VAL A 372 -58.80 2.46 37.46
CA VAL A 372 -58.91 2.05 36.05
C VAL A 372 -57.74 2.61 35.22
N GLY A 373 -57.36 3.88 35.42
CA GLY A 373 -56.18 4.47 34.77
C GLY A 373 -54.89 3.70 35.08
N ASN A 374 -54.69 3.35 36.36
CA ASN A 374 -53.54 2.56 36.80
C ASN A 374 -53.54 1.14 36.22
N ARG A 375 -54.70 0.48 36.09
CA ARG A 375 -54.80 -0.83 35.42
C ARG A 375 -54.41 -0.75 33.95
N ASN A 376 -54.80 0.30 33.24
CA ASN A 376 -54.45 0.50 31.83
C ASN A 376 -52.95 0.73 31.64
N ILE A 377 -52.32 1.51 32.53
CA ILE A 377 -50.86 1.72 32.52
C ILE A 377 -50.12 0.40 32.76
N ILE A 378 -50.55 -0.38 33.76
CA ILE A 378 -49.96 -1.70 34.04
C ILE A 378 -50.12 -2.65 32.84
N ALA A 379 -51.26 -2.63 32.15
CA ALA A 379 -51.49 -3.44 30.96
C ALA A 379 -50.58 -3.03 29.79
N ALA A 380 -50.36 -1.73 29.58
CA ALA A 380 -49.43 -1.22 28.57
C ALA A 380 -47.99 -1.64 28.86
N LEU A 381 -47.52 -1.46 30.10
CA LEU A 381 -46.18 -1.88 30.52
C LEU A 381 -45.95 -3.38 30.36
N ARG A 382 -46.95 -4.21 30.65
CA ARG A 382 -46.86 -5.66 30.40
C ARG A 382 -46.71 -5.99 28.93
N LYS A 383 -47.38 -5.26 28.04
CA LYS A 383 -47.29 -5.45 26.59
C LYS A 383 -45.89 -5.06 26.06
N ASP A 384 -45.33 -3.98 26.57
CA ASP A 384 -43.99 -3.53 26.17
C ASP A 384 -42.89 -4.49 26.66
N ILE A 385 -43.03 -5.02 27.89
CA ILE A 385 -42.14 -6.08 28.41
C ILE A 385 -42.21 -7.33 27.52
N GLN A 386 -43.41 -7.77 27.13
CA GLN A 386 -43.60 -8.92 26.24
C GLN A 386 -42.94 -8.70 24.87
N ALA A 387 -43.04 -7.49 24.31
CA ALA A 387 -42.42 -7.15 23.03
C ALA A 387 -40.89 -7.21 23.10
N LEU A 388 -40.29 -6.71 24.20
CA LEU A 388 -38.85 -6.78 24.44
C LEU A 388 -38.36 -8.22 24.64
N GLU A 389 -39.14 -9.07 25.32
CA GLU A 389 -38.84 -10.51 25.46
C GLU A 389 -38.87 -11.23 24.10
N ASP A 390 -39.83 -10.89 23.24
CA ASP A 390 -39.96 -11.47 21.89
C ASP A 390 -38.85 -11.01 20.93
N GLU A 391 -38.34 -9.80 21.08
CA GLU A 391 -37.15 -9.31 20.36
C GLU A 391 -35.88 -10.03 20.84
N LEU A 392 -35.72 -10.26 22.15
CA LEU A 392 -34.59 -11.00 22.72
C LEU A 392 -34.53 -12.45 22.22
N ARG A 393 -35.70 -13.11 22.09
CA ARG A 393 -35.81 -14.47 21.53
C ARG A 393 -35.50 -14.52 20.03
N ARG A 394 -35.80 -13.46 19.28
CA ARG A 394 -35.45 -13.35 17.86
C ARG A 394 -33.97 -13.05 17.62
N GLY A 395 -33.31 -12.31 18.52
CA GLY A 395 -31.87 -12.03 18.45
C GLY A 395 -30.97 -13.23 18.77
N THR A 396 -31.48 -14.25 19.46
CA THR A 396 -30.70 -15.42 19.92
C THR A 396 -30.80 -16.64 19.00
N SER A 397 -31.52 -16.56 17.88
CA SER A 397 -31.73 -17.66 16.92
C SER A 397 -30.95 -17.53 15.60
N SER A 398 -30.02 -16.57 15.49
CA SER A 398 -29.15 -16.38 14.31
C SER A 398 -27.70 -16.80 14.57
N ASP A 399 -27.48 -18.03 15.01
CA ASP A 399 -26.16 -18.67 14.97
C ASP A 399 -26.31 -20.16 14.69
N THR A 400 -26.29 -20.54 13.41
CA THR A 400 -25.88 -21.87 12.92
C THR A 400 -25.65 -21.85 11.39
N PHE A 401 -24.37 -21.68 11.02
CA PHE A 401 -23.61 -22.49 10.03
C PHE A 401 -24.12 -22.72 8.58
N GLN A 402 -23.39 -22.23 7.55
CA GLN A 402 -22.46 -23.05 6.71
C GLN A 402 -21.88 -22.31 5.48
N HIS A 403 -20.62 -22.66 5.16
CA HIS A 403 -19.79 -22.32 3.99
C HIS A 403 -20.34 -22.88 2.65
N GLN A 404 -20.17 -22.15 1.53
CA GLN A 404 -19.26 -22.48 0.39
C GLN A 404 -19.53 -21.64 -0.89
N GLY A 405 -18.45 -21.04 -1.41
CA GLY A 405 -18.00 -21.05 -2.82
C GLY A 405 -18.90 -20.58 -3.98
N SER A 406 -18.50 -19.45 -4.62
CA SER A 406 -18.16 -19.30 -6.06
C SER A 406 -18.53 -17.91 -6.64
N GLN A 407 -17.57 -17.26 -7.31
CA GLN A 407 -17.63 -16.00 -8.11
C GLN A 407 -18.42 -16.16 -9.45
N PRO A 408 -18.64 -15.14 -10.34
CA PRO A 408 -18.19 -13.72 -10.36
C PRO A 408 -19.23 -12.61 -10.75
N SER A 409 -18.94 -11.36 -10.33
CA SER A 409 -19.06 -10.02 -11.01
C SER A 409 -20.37 -9.55 -11.72
N PRO A 410 -20.49 -8.27 -12.15
CA PRO A 410 -20.88 -7.12 -11.34
C PRO A 410 -22.12 -6.37 -11.92
N SER A 411 -22.92 -5.69 -11.09
CA SER A 411 -23.91 -4.74 -11.62
C SER A 411 -24.20 -3.56 -10.69
N LYS A 412 -23.90 -2.38 -11.24
CA LYS A 412 -24.23 -1.03 -10.78
C LYS A 412 -25.72 -0.88 -10.48
N ARG A 413 -26.06 -0.19 -9.39
CA ARG A 413 -27.20 0.77 -9.25
C ARG A 413 -27.12 1.42 -7.85
N LYS A 414 -26.65 2.66 -7.80
CA LYS A 414 -27.44 3.90 -7.64
C LYS A 414 -28.07 4.04 -6.25
N LEU A 415 -27.37 4.83 -5.42
CA LEU A 415 -27.91 5.62 -4.33
C LEU A 415 -29.15 6.39 -4.80
N GLY A 416 -30.26 6.21 -4.09
CA GLY A 416 -31.41 7.10 -4.10
C GLY A 416 -31.64 7.54 -2.67
N GLU A 417 -31.19 8.75 -2.34
CA GLU A 417 -31.56 9.47 -1.13
C GLU A 417 -33.05 9.79 -1.18
N ALA A 418 -33.76 9.50 -0.09
CA ALA A 418 -35.10 10.02 0.17
C ALA A 418 -35.17 10.45 1.64
N SER A 419 -35.02 11.76 1.86
CA SER A 419 -35.41 12.44 3.09
C SER A 419 -36.93 12.36 3.29
N PRO A 420 -37.42 12.22 4.54
CA PRO A 420 -38.75 12.64 4.90
C PRO A 420 -38.74 14.03 5.60
N GLU A 421 -39.55 14.95 5.08
CA GLU A 421 -39.90 16.22 5.70
C GLU A 421 -40.62 16.06 7.06
N PRO A 422 -40.46 17.01 8.00
CA PRO A 422 -41.23 17.06 9.24
C PRO A 422 -42.56 17.80 9.06
N GLY A 423 -43.64 17.22 9.59
CA GLY A 423 -44.98 17.81 9.64
C GLY A 423 -45.13 19.00 10.61
N PRO A 424 -46.25 19.74 10.53
CA PRO A 424 -46.38 21.09 11.07
C PRO A 424 -46.71 21.15 12.58
N PRO A 425 -46.39 22.26 13.27
CA PRO A 425 -46.56 22.39 14.72
C PRO A 425 -48.02 22.73 15.11
N LEU A 426 -48.53 22.03 16.13
CA LEU A 426 -49.80 22.33 16.78
C LEU A 426 -49.66 23.53 17.74
N LYS A 427 -50.53 24.51 17.55
CA LYS A 427 -50.65 25.75 18.34
C LYS A 427 -51.24 25.47 19.73
N LEU A 428 -50.61 26.04 20.76
CA LEU A 428 -51.15 26.17 22.12
C LEU A 428 -52.02 27.44 22.24
N PRO A 429 -53.16 27.42 22.97
CA PRO A 429 -53.78 28.64 23.48
C PRO A 429 -53.38 28.93 24.94
N SER A 430 -52.68 30.05 25.09
CA SER A 430 -52.75 31.11 26.11
C SER A 430 -53.50 30.84 27.43
N ARG A 431 -52.76 30.81 28.55
CA ARG A 431 -53.29 31.04 29.90
C ARG A 431 -53.55 32.54 30.12
N GLN A 432 -54.81 32.93 30.33
CA GLN A 432 -55.17 34.21 30.96
C GLN A 432 -55.50 34.01 32.45
N ALA A 433 -55.09 35.01 33.22
CA ALA A 433 -55.06 35.06 34.66
C ALA A 433 -56.45 35.07 35.32
N TYR A 434 -56.57 34.38 36.46
CA TYR A 434 -57.57 34.69 37.47
C TYR A 434 -56.87 35.07 38.77
N ARG A 435 -56.97 36.36 39.12
CA ARG A 435 -56.86 36.87 40.49
C ARG A 435 -58.09 36.42 41.28
N ARG A 436 -57.90 36.06 42.55
CA ARG A 436 -58.95 35.94 43.57
C ARG A 436 -58.72 37.03 44.64
N PRO A 437 -59.77 37.54 45.31
CA PRO A 437 -59.72 37.84 46.74
C PRO A 437 -59.66 36.56 47.56
#